data_AF-A0A2Z4IKW4-F1
#
_entry.id   AF-A0A2Z4IKW4-F1
#
_cell.length_a   1.000
_cell.length_b   1.000
_cell.length_c   1.000
_cell.angle_alpha   90.00
_cell.angle_beta   90.00
_cell.angle_gamma   90.00
#
_symmetry.space_group_name_H-M   'P 1'
#
loop_
_entity.id
_entity.type
_entity.pdbx_description
1 polymer ?
#
loop_
_entity_poly.entity_id
_entity_poly.type
_entity_poly.pdbx_seq_one_letter_code
_entity_poly.pdbx_strand_id
1 'polypeptide(L)'
;MKLQSTLPAAIGVAMLFSCSNGDETPNDNQINLSESSIEIDVDQDIKLETSFNREGYSNNEFESDSPIVASVDSDGTITGKIKGETTIRVTTNDGQFSGECQVKVNPTNFLYVEPLFAFGEGMEYFKTHEQRTLGNQSDDGLVFNDSNVDVELVMYLFENSKMYGGAVILKSTESVAEKTIDFLAQRYIPIGNENDVYYFADNDVVAGVTVDSQLGLTVLYLEFTESENGRMDVKVAIKDGFEKLKSKR
;
A
#
# COMPACT_ATOMS: atom_id res chain seq x y z
N MET A 1 12.14 -81.18 58.93
CA MET A 1 12.64 -80.87 57.57
C MET A 1 12.70 -79.36 57.45
N LYS A 2 13.86 -78.78 57.11
CA LYS A 2 14.11 -77.33 56.93
C LYS A 2 13.07 -76.71 55.97
N LEU A 3 12.65 -75.44 56.04
CA LEU A 3 13.46 -74.21 55.93
C LEU A 3 12.83 -73.00 56.64
N GLN A 4 13.72 -72.06 57.00
CA GLN A 4 13.49 -70.70 57.52
C GLN A 4 12.95 -69.75 56.44
N SER A 5 12.24 -68.67 56.81
CA SER A 5 12.65 -67.27 56.52
C SER A 5 11.63 -66.22 57.03
N THR A 6 12.15 -65.33 57.88
CA THR A 6 11.96 -63.85 58.01
C THR A 6 10.58 -63.17 57.83
N LEU A 7 10.19 -62.44 58.90
CA LEU A 7 9.36 -61.20 58.98
C LEU A 7 9.79 -60.11 57.94
N PRO A 8 9.04 -59.00 57.65
CA PRO A 8 8.18 -58.24 58.58
C PRO A 8 6.91 -57.50 58.04
N ALA A 9 6.18 -56.92 59.01
CA ALA A 9 5.51 -55.62 59.04
C ALA A 9 4.54 -55.16 57.93
N ALA A 10 3.32 -54.88 58.39
CA ALA A 10 2.28 -54.09 57.73
C ALA A 10 2.68 -52.61 57.60
N ILE A 11 2.46 -52.03 56.41
CA ILE A 11 2.08 -50.63 56.20
C ILE A 11 1.08 -50.63 55.04
N GLY A 12 -0.18 -50.32 55.34
CA GLY A 12 -1.20 -50.08 54.33
C GLY A 12 -0.96 -48.72 53.69
N VAL A 13 -0.58 -48.70 52.41
CA VAL A 13 -0.57 -47.49 51.59
C VAL A 13 -1.90 -47.45 50.84
N ALA A 14 -2.81 -46.59 51.30
CA ALA A 14 -3.95 -46.19 50.50
C ALA A 14 -3.44 -45.31 49.35
N MET A 15 -3.39 -45.86 48.14
CA MET A 15 -3.19 -45.06 46.94
C MET A 15 -4.47 -44.28 46.69
N LEU A 16 -4.48 -43.01 47.08
CA LEU A 16 -5.45 -42.06 46.56
C LEU A 16 -5.10 -41.84 45.09
N PHE A 17 -5.96 -42.31 44.19
CA PHE A 17 -5.99 -41.82 42.82
C PHE A 17 -6.39 -40.35 42.87
N SER A 18 -5.39 -39.47 42.97
CA SER A 18 -5.56 -38.08 42.60
C SER A 18 -5.65 -38.06 41.08
N CYS A 19 -6.87 -37.99 40.54
CA CYS A 19 -7.06 -37.45 39.22
C CYS A 19 -6.47 -36.04 39.23
N SER A 20 -5.31 -35.82 38.63
CA SER A 20 -4.96 -34.46 38.19
C SER A 20 -5.93 -34.15 37.06
N ASN A 21 -7.06 -33.54 37.40
CA ASN A 21 -7.76 -32.75 36.42
C ASN A 21 -6.75 -31.72 35.94
N GLY A 22 -6.41 -31.80 34.65
CA GLY A 22 -5.57 -30.80 34.01
C GLY A 22 -6.33 -29.49 33.99
N ASP A 23 -6.13 -28.68 35.02
CA ASP A 23 -6.43 -27.26 34.97
C ASP A 23 -5.18 -26.56 34.44
N GLU A 24 -4.96 -26.66 33.13
CA GLU A 24 -4.29 -25.56 32.45
C GLU A 24 -5.36 -24.51 32.18
N THR A 25 -5.60 -23.63 33.15
CA THR A 25 -6.37 -22.41 32.89
C THR A 25 -5.56 -21.60 31.87
N PRO A 26 -6.04 -21.42 30.63
CA PRO A 26 -5.32 -20.59 29.69
C PRO A 26 -5.52 -19.14 30.15
N ASN A 27 -4.43 -18.54 30.62
CA ASN A 27 -4.38 -17.17 31.12
C ASN A 27 -3.83 -16.26 30.02
N ASP A 28 -4.38 -16.37 28.81
CA ASP A 28 -4.01 -15.47 27.71
C ASP A 28 -4.53 -14.07 28.06
N ASN A 29 -3.58 -13.18 28.37
CA ASN A 29 -3.84 -11.75 28.57
C ASN A 29 -3.77 -10.96 27.25
N GLN A 30 -3.66 -11.65 26.11
CA GLN A 30 -3.49 -11.05 24.78
C GLN A 30 -4.00 -11.98 23.68
N ILE A 31 -4.51 -11.42 22.59
CA ILE A 31 -4.82 -12.17 21.36
C ILE A 31 -3.51 -12.59 20.69
N ASN A 32 -3.38 -13.86 20.36
CA ASN A 32 -2.25 -14.38 19.57
C ASN A 32 -2.58 -14.29 18.08
N LEU A 33 -1.69 -13.66 17.31
CA LEU A 33 -1.79 -13.50 15.85
C LEU A 33 -0.78 -14.43 15.19
N SER A 34 -1.09 -14.98 14.01
CA SER A 34 -0.13 -15.78 13.25
C SER A 34 1.09 -14.98 12.80
N GLU A 35 0.89 -13.70 12.50
CA GLU A 35 1.94 -12.78 12.08
C GLU A 35 1.67 -11.38 12.67
N SER A 36 2.72 -10.70 13.11
CA SER A 36 2.65 -9.28 13.50
C SER A 36 2.95 -8.33 12.34
N SER A 37 3.45 -8.86 11.22
CA SER A 37 3.75 -8.13 10.00
C SER A 37 3.54 -9.01 8.77
N ILE A 38 2.90 -8.47 7.75
CA ILE A 38 2.58 -9.15 6.49
C ILE A 38 3.04 -8.25 5.34
N GLU A 39 3.74 -8.86 4.38
CA GLU A 39 3.91 -8.28 3.04
C GLU A 39 3.00 -9.03 2.07
N ILE A 40 2.23 -8.29 1.28
CA ILE A 40 1.28 -8.86 0.31
C ILE A 40 1.32 -8.05 -0.98
N ASP A 41 1.10 -8.71 -2.11
CA ASP A 41 0.98 -8.01 -3.39
C ASP A 41 -0.45 -7.50 -3.60
N VAL A 42 -0.63 -6.47 -4.44
CA VAL A 42 -1.96 -6.02 -4.85
C VAL A 42 -2.78 -7.20 -5.41
N ASP A 43 -4.07 -7.22 -5.09
CA ASP A 43 -5.07 -8.24 -5.46
C ASP A 43 -4.79 -9.65 -4.91
N GLN A 44 -3.82 -9.81 -4.00
CA GLN A 44 -3.64 -11.05 -3.25
C GLN A 44 -4.40 -11.02 -1.93
N ASP A 45 -4.74 -12.23 -1.48
CA ASP A 45 -5.38 -12.49 -0.20
C ASP A 45 -4.44 -13.28 0.72
N ILE A 46 -4.45 -12.96 2.01
CA ILE A 46 -3.76 -13.73 3.04
C ILE A 46 -4.63 -13.83 4.29
N LYS A 47 -4.57 -14.99 4.94
CA LYS A 47 -5.30 -15.24 6.18
C LYS A 47 -4.48 -14.81 7.39
N LEU A 48 -4.99 -13.86 8.18
CA LEU A 48 -4.48 -13.58 9.52
C LEU A 48 -5.18 -14.50 10.52
N GLU A 49 -4.51 -15.57 10.93
CA GLU A 49 -5.06 -16.49 11.92
C GLU A 49 -4.92 -15.88 13.32
N THR A 50 -5.96 -16.05 14.14
CA THR A 50 -6.01 -15.51 15.49
C THR A 50 -6.45 -16.57 16.48
N SER A 51 -5.88 -16.54 17.68
CA SER A 51 -6.31 -17.42 18.77
C SER A 51 -6.35 -16.66 20.08
N PHE A 52 -7.39 -16.92 20.87
CA PHE A 52 -7.56 -16.36 22.20
C PHE A 52 -8.25 -17.39 23.08
N ASN A 53 -7.51 -17.93 24.04
CA ASN A 53 -8.00 -19.04 24.86
C ASN A 53 -8.40 -18.53 26.25
N ARG A 54 -9.63 -18.02 26.37
CA ARG A 54 -10.22 -17.62 27.65
C ARG A 54 -11.71 -17.94 27.68
N GLU A 55 -12.18 -18.58 28.74
CA GLU A 55 -13.60 -18.89 28.90
C GLU A 55 -14.47 -17.62 28.88
N GLY A 56 -15.56 -17.67 28.10
CA GLY A 56 -16.51 -16.56 27.97
C GLY A 56 -16.22 -15.56 26.84
N TYR A 57 -15.12 -15.74 26.10
CA TYR A 57 -14.75 -14.94 24.92
C TYR A 57 -14.84 -15.84 23.70
N SER A 58 -15.52 -15.42 22.62
CA SER A 58 -15.86 -16.37 21.55
C SER A 58 -15.71 -15.88 20.12
N ASN A 59 -15.48 -14.58 19.86
CA ASN A 59 -15.11 -14.11 18.51
C ASN A 59 -14.22 -12.85 18.59
N ASN A 60 -13.60 -12.53 17.45
CA ASN A 60 -12.75 -11.36 17.24
C ASN A 60 -13.37 -10.45 16.18
N GLU A 61 -13.23 -9.14 16.36
CA GLU A 61 -13.56 -8.11 15.38
C GLU A 61 -12.28 -7.62 14.71
N PHE A 62 -12.29 -7.52 13.38
CA PHE A 62 -11.17 -7.06 12.57
C PHE A 62 -11.46 -5.68 11.96
N GLU A 63 -10.47 -4.81 11.99
CA GLU A 63 -10.53 -3.47 11.40
C GLU A 63 -9.20 -3.13 10.70
N SER A 64 -9.26 -2.39 9.59
CA SER A 64 -8.08 -1.82 8.94
C SER A 64 -8.07 -0.32 9.15
N ASP A 65 -6.92 0.24 9.57
CA ASP A 65 -6.71 1.68 9.66
C ASP A 65 -6.88 2.39 8.30
N SER A 66 -6.62 1.67 7.20
CA SER A 66 -6.76 2.15 5.84
C SER A 66 -7.29 1.04 4.93
N PRO A 67 -8.63 0.85 4.85
CA PRO A 67 -9.27 -0.14 3.99
C PRO A 67 -9.04 0.08 2.48
N ILE A 68 -8.51 1.25 2.10
CA ILE A 68 -8.10 1.59 0.73
C ILE A 68 -6.73 0.99 0.38
N VAL A 69 -5.84 0.80 1.35
CA VAL A 69 -4.53 0.16 1.17
C VAL A 69 -4.70 -1.35 1.26
N ALA A 70 -5.31 -1.85 2.35
CA ALA A 70 -5.70 -3.24 2.49
C ALA A 70 -6.97 -3.36 3.33
N SER A 71 -7.92 -4.20 2.92
CA SER A 71 -9.10 -4.53 3.72
C SER A 71 -8.95 -5.85 4.44
N VAL A 72 -9.76 -6.05 5.47
CA VAL A 72 -9.86 -7.32 6.19
C VAL A 72 -11.33 -7.70 6.32
N ASP A 73 -11.65 -8.95 5.99
CA ASP A 73 -12.98 -9.52 6.18
C ASP A 73 -13.19 -10.00 7.61
N SER A 74 -14.44 -10.25 8.00
CA SER A 74 -14.79 -10.68 9.36
C SER A 74 -14.14 -11.99 9.81
N ASP A 75 -13.66 -12.78 8.86
CA ASP A 75 -12.97 -14.04 9.16
C ASP A 75 -11.44 -13.85 9.31
N GLY A 76 -10.90 -12.66 9.09
CA GLY A 76 -9.46 -12.37 9.13
C GLY A 76 -8.74 -12.49 7.78
N THR A 77 -9.46 -12.64 6.67
CA THR A 77 -8.86 -12.59 5.32
C THR A 77 -8.52 -11.16 4.95
N ILE A 78 -7.23 -10.88 4.72
CA ILE A 78 -6.69 -9.57 4.33
C ILE A 78 -6.48 -9.55 2.82
N THR A 79 -7.00 -8.53 2.14
CA THR A 79 -6.81 -8.30 0.69
C THR A 79 -5.98 -7.04 0.48
N GLY A 80 -4.87 -7.15 -0.26
CA GLY A 80 -4.05 -6.01 -0.69
C GLY A 80 -4.71 -5.25 -1.85
N LYS A 81 -4.78 -3.92 -1.80
CA LYS A 81 -5.48 -3.10 -2.81
C LYS A 81 -4.60 -2.08 -3.51
N ILE A 82 -3.98 -1.19 -2.75
CA ILE A 82 -3.14 -0.11 -3.26
C ILE A 82 -1.80 -0.19 -2.53
N LYS A 83 -0.70 0.02 -3.24
CA LYS A 83 0.64 0.13 -2.67
C LYS A 83 0.63 1.08 -1.48
N GLY A 84 1.15 0.62 -0.35
CA GLY A 84 1.22 1.41 0.87
C GLY A 84 1.34 0.54 2.10
N GLU A 85 1.23 1.17 3.25
CA GLU A 85 1.25 0.51 4.55
C GLU A 85 -0.03 0.84 5.32
N THR A 86 -0.56 -0.14 6.03
CA THR A 86 -1.70 0.00 6.94
C THR A 86 -1.52 -0.93 8.14
N THR A 87 -2.36 -0.78 9.15
CA THR A 87 -2.40 -1.68 10.31
C THR A 87 -3.77 -2.34 10.39
N ILE A 88 -3.78 -3.66 10.56
CA ILE A 88 -4.98 -4.42 10.89
C ILE A 88 -5.04 -4.58 12.40
N ARG A 89 -6.14 -4.12 13.02
CA ARG A 89 -6.44 -4.33 14.44
C ARG A 89 -7.42 -5.47 14.60
N VAL A 90 -7.14 -6.33 15.56
CA VAL A 90 -8.02 -7.42 16.00
C VAL A 90 -8.39 -7.15 17.45
N THR A 91 -9.68 -7.17 17.78
CA THR A 91 -10.16 -6.94 19.14
C THR A 91 -11.11 -8.06 19.54
N THR A 92 -11.08 -8.52 20.79
CA THR A 92 -12.13 -9.43 21.28
C THR A 92 -13.48 -8.71 21.24
N ASN A 93 -14.57 -9.44 21.02
CA ASN A 93 -15.91 -8.85 20.92
C ASN A 93 -16.35 -7.98 22.13
N ASP A 94 -15.74 -8.17 23.30
CA ASP A 94 -16.03 -7.38 24.49
C ASP A 94 -15.09 -6.17 24.67
N GLY A 95 -14.15 -5.97 23.74
CA GLY A 95 -13.23 -4.85 23.71
C GLY A 95 -12.05 -4.94 24.67
N GLN A 96 -11.91 -6.03 25.44
CA GLN A 96 -10.91 -6.09 26.51
C GLN A 96 -9.49 -6.40 26.04
N PHE A 97 -9.35 -7.08 24.91
CA PHE A 97 -8.05 -7.49 24.36
C PHE A 97 -7.93 -7.07 22.91
N SER A 98 -6.74 -6.63 22.52
CA SER A 98 -6.44 -6.26 21.15
C SER A 98 -5.07 -6.79 20.70
N GLY A 99 -4.90 -6.92 19.39
CA GLY A 99 -3.64 -7.18 18.73
C GLY A 99 -3.57 -6.41 17.41
N GLU A 100 -2.36 -6.19 16.92
CA GLU A 100 -2.11 -5.40 15.71
C GLU A 100 -1.18 -6.17 14.76
N CYS A 101 -1.48 -6.09 13.46
CA CYS A 101 -0.65 -6.63 12.39
C CYS A 101 -0.34 -5.51 11.40
N GLN A 102 0.95 -5.23 11.17
CA GLN A 102 1.37 -4.29 10.13
C GLN A 102 1.24 -4.95 8.76
N VAL A 103 0.62 -4.28 7.80
CA VAL A 103 0.45 -4.78 6.43
C VAL A 103 1.10 -3.82 5.47
N LYS A 104 2.00 -4.34 4.65
CA LYS A 104 2.62 -3.63 3.53
C LYS A 104 2.17 -4.25 2.22
N VAL A 105 1.58 -3.42 1.37
CA VAL A 105 1.10 -3.81 0.04
C VAL A 105 2.11 -3.39 -1.01
N ASN A 106 2.57 -4.34 -1.82
CA ASN A 106 3.51 -4.10 -2.92
C ASN A 106 2.78 -4.04 -4.27
N PRO A 107 3.16 -3.12 -5.17
CA PRO A 107 2.65 -3.14 -6.53
C PRO A 107 3.27 -4.32 -7.30
N THR A 108 2.55 -4.82 -8.29
CA THR A 108 3.01 -5.86 -9.21
C THR A 108 3.36 -5.30 -10.59
N ASN A 109 2.93 -4.07 -10.88
CA ASN A 109 3.21 -3.36 -12.13
C ASN A 109 4.30 -2.28 -11.95
N PHE A 110 5.37 -2.41 -12.73
CA PHE A 110 6.56 -1.55 -12.73
C PHE A 110 6.80 -0.89 -14.10
N LEU A 111 5.73 -0.51 -14.82
CA LEU A 111 5.81 0.06 -16.18
C LEU A 111 6.87 1.16 -16.32
N TYR A 112 6.96 2.09 -15.38
CA TYR A 112 8.03 3.09 -15.32
C TYR A 112 8.32 3.52 -13.90
N VAL A 113 9.40 4.27 -13.71
CA VAL A 113 9.70 4.96 -12.46
C VAL A 113 9.07 6.34 -12.51
N GLU A 114 8.23 6.63 -11.52
CA GLU A 114 7.53 7.92 -11.38
C GLU A 114 8.54 9.09 -11.36
N PRO A 115 8.15 10.27 -11.85
CA PRO A 115 8.97 11.47 -11.69
C PRO A 115 9.24 11.77 -10.21
N LEU A 116 10.34 12.45 -9.92
CA LEU A 116 10.61 13.02 -8.61
C LEU A 116 9.57 14.10 -8.29
N PHE A 117 8.79 13.94 -7.22
CA PHE A 117 7.77 14.90 -6.79
C PHE A 117 8.35 16.02 -5.90
N ALA A 118 9.48 16.60 -6.33
CA ALA A 118 10.13 17.71 -5.65
C ALA A 118 9.52 19.05 -6.11
N PHE A 119 8.22 19.23 -5.87
CA PHE A 119 7.51 20.44 -6.24
C PHE A 119 8.15 21.68 -5.58
N GLY A 120 8.19 22.79 -6.31
CA GLY A 120 8.83 24.03 -5.85
C GLY A 120 10.35 24.08 -6.02
N GLU A 121 11.03 22.95 -6.23
CA GLU A 121 12.48 22.91 -6.43
C GLU A 121 12.90 23.43 -7.80
N GLY A 122 14.15 23.91 -7.88
CA GLY A 122 14.76 24.39 -9.12
C GLY A 122 15.35 23.27 -9.98
N MET A 123 15.65 23.57 -11.25
CA MET A 123 16.18 22.59 -12.22
C MET A 123 17.43 21.83 -11.75
N GLU A 124 18.30 22.46 -10.95
CA GLU A 124 19.54 21.85 -10.47
C GLU A 124 19.28 20.66 -9.55
N TYR A 125 18.19 20.69 -8.77
CA TYR A 125 17.78 19.57 -7.95
C TYR A 125 17.56 18.32 -8.81
N PHE A 126 16.79 18.45 -9.90
CA PHE A 126 16.47 17.34 -10.78
C PHE A 126 17.70 16.83 -11.54
N LYS A 127 18.58 17.71 -12.02
CA LYS A 127 19.82 17.31 -12.68
C LYS A 127 20.75 16.47 -11.82
N THR A 128 20.65 16.61 -10.49
CA THR A 128 21.53 15.93 -9.53
C THR A 128 20.88 14.71 -8.86
N HIS A 129 19.54 14.63 -8.82
CA HIS A 129 18.81 13.56 -8.14
C HIS A 129 18.08 12.60 -9.10
N GLU A 130 17.78 13.03 -10.32
CA GLU A 130 17.21 12.16 -11.35
C GLU A 130 18.27 11.18 -11.86
N GLN A 131 17.90 9.89 -11.94
CA GLN A 131 18.82 8.82 -12.32
C GLN A 131 18.81 8.55 -13.83
N ARG A 132 17.75 8.98 -14.53
CA ARG A 132 17.67 8.91 -15.99
C ARG A 132 18.66 9.85 -16.65
N THR A 133 18.95 9.58 -17.93
CA THR A 133 19.86 10.40 -18.70
C THR A 133 19.16 11.65 -19.21
N LEU A 134 19.67 12.84 -18.88
CA LEU A 134 19.17 14.09 -19.43
C LEU A 134 19.37 14.11 -20.95
N GLY A 135 18.26 14.25 -21.68
CA GLY A 135 18.25 14.32 -23.14
C GLY A 135 18.20 15.76 -23.66
N ASN A 136 17.34 16.60 -23.08
CA ASN A 136 17.15 17.98 -23.52
C ASN A 136 16.78 18.91 -22.35
N GLN A 137 17.00 20.22 -22.53
CA GLN A 137 16.59 21.25 -21.59
C GLN A 137 16.17 22.54 -22.31
N SER A 138 15.26 23.27 -21.69
CA SER A 138 14.85 24.63 -22.03
C SER A 138 14.84 25.50 -20.76
N ASP A 139 14.42 26.76 -20.86
CA ASP A 139 14.24 27.64 -19.70
C ASP A 139 13.12 27.19 -18.76
N ASP A 140 12.26 26.29 -19.24
CA ASP A 140 10.97 25.97 -18.64
C ASP A 140 10.67 24.46 -18.60
N GLY A 141 11.67 23.63 -18.91
CA GLY A 141 11.55 22.18 -18.98
C GLY A 141 12.89 21.43 -18.94
N LEU A 142 12.88 20.24 -18.34
CA LEU A 142 13.93 19.23 -18.49
C LEU A 142 13.31 17.96 -19.07
N VAL A 143 14.01 17.32 -20.02
CA VAL A 143 13.57 16.08 -20.66
C VAL A 143 14.61 15.01 -20.45
N PHE A 144 14.18 13.88 -19.90
CA PHE A 144 15.00 12.71 -19.60
C PHE A 144 14.58 11.53 -20.45
N ASN A 145 15.56 10.77 -20.94
CA ASN A 145 15.34 9.53 -21.67
C ASN A 145 15.25 8.37 -20.68
N ASP A 146 14.36 7.42 -20.96
CA ASP A 146 14.20 6.21 -20.18
C ASP A 146 14.82 5.00 -20.93
N SER A 147 15.23 3.98 -20.19
CA SER A 147 15.74 2.74 -20.78
C SER A 147 14.62 1.77 -21.16
N ASN A 148 13.42 1.95 -20.59
CA ASN A 148 12.25 1.20 -20.98
C ASN A 148 11.74 1.68 -22.35
N VAL A 149 11.66 0.74 -23.30
CA VAL A 149 11.18 1.01 -24.67
C VAL A 149 9.74 1.49 -24.74
N ASP A 150 8.92 1.28 -23.71
CA ASP A 150 7.54 1.76 -23.68
C ASP A 150 7.42 3.23 -23.22
N VAL A 151 8.49 3.79 -22.65
CA VAL A 151 8.59 5.18 -22.22
C VAL A 151 9.33 5.99 -23.29
N GLU A 152 8.64 6.95 -23.89
CA GLU A 152 9.23 7.82 -24.92
C GLU A 152 10.12 8.89 -24.28
N LEU A 153 9.63 9.53 -23.20
CA LEU A 153 10.39 10.50 -22.43
C LEU A 153 9.70 10.82 -21.10
N VAL A 154 10.49 11.37 -20.18
CA VAL A 154 10.00 11.94 -18.91
C VAL A 154 10.38 13.42 -18.85
N MET A 155 9.42 14.25 -18.46
CA MET A 155 9.55 15.70 -18.41
C MET A 155 9.37 16.23 -17.00
N TYR A 156 10.14 17.25 -16.65
CA TYR A 156 9.91 18.11 -15.50
C TYR A 156 9.57 19.51 -16.01
N LEU A 157 8.45 20.08 -15.54
CA LEU A 157 7.90 21.34 -16.00
C LEU A 157 8.13 22.44 -14.97
N PHE A 158 8.62 23.58 -15.45
CA PHE A 158 8.98 24.70 -14.59
C PHE A 158 8.19 25.96 -14.94
N GLU A 159 7.85 26.73 -13.92
CA GLU A 159 7.27 28.07 -13.99
C GLU A 159 7.92 28.92 -12.89
N ASN A 160 8.36 30.14 -13.23
CA ASN A 160 9.11 30.99 -12.30
C ASN A 160 10.30 30.28 -11.62
N SER A 161 11.03 29.46 -12.41
CA SER A 161 12.16 28.64 -11.97
C SER A 161 11.86 27.58 -10.91
N LYS A 162 10.58 27.25 -10.69
CA LYS A 162 10.13 26.22 -9.76
C LYS A 162 9.39 25.11 -10.48
N MET A 163 9.66 23.86 -10.12
CA MET A 163 8.95 22.72 -10.65
C MET A 163 7.50 22.75 -10.16
N TYR A 164 6.54 22.59 -11.07
CA TYR A 164 5.12 22.50 -10.74
C TYR A 164 4.47 21.19 -11.20
N GLY A 165 5.14 20.43 -12.06
CA GLY A 165 4.60 19.19 -12.59
C GLY A 165 5.66 18.31 -13.25
N GLY A 166 5.37 17.02 -13.30
CA GLY A 166 6.11 16.02 -14.06
C GLY A 166 5.22 15.38 -15.11
N ALA A 167 5.76 14.96 -16.25
CA ALA A 167 4.99 14.23 -17.25
C ALA A 167 5.77 13.02 -17.75
N VAL A 168 5.05 11.93 -18.04
CA VAL A 168 5.59 10.73 -18.67
C VAL A 168 4.84 10.50 -19.96
N ILE A 169 5.56 10.49 -21.08
CA ILE A 169 5.01 10.22 -22.40
C ILE A 169 5.38 8.78 -22.74
N LEU A 170 4.37 8.01 -23.13
CA LEU A 170 4.44 6.58 -23.35
C LEU A 170 4.04 6.24 -24.79
N LYS A 171 4.46 5.06 -25.25
CA LYS A 171 3.99 4.53 -26.53
C LYS A 171 2.47 4.43 -26.54
N SER A 172 1.87 4.98 -27.59
CA SER A 172 0.41 5.04 -27.75
C SER A 172 -0.13 3.75 -28.35
N THR A 173 -0.05 2.65 -27.58
CA THR A 173 -0.63 1.35 -27.92
C THR A 173 -1.64 0.95 -26.85
N GLU A 174 -2.63 0.13 -27.24
CA GLU A 174 -3.66 -0.37 -26.32
C GLU A 174 -3.04 -1.08 -25.10
N SER A 175 -2.05 -1.96 -25.33
CA SER A 175 -1.36 -2.69 -24.26
C SER A 175 -0.63 -1.76 -23.28
N VAL A 176 0.00 -0.68 -23.76
CA VAL A 176 0.68 0.28 -22.88
C VAL A 176 -0.33 1.14 -22.14
N ALA A 177 -1.45 1.51 -22.77
CA ALA A 177 -2.54 2.24 -22.11
C ALA A 177 -3.14 1.43 -20.95
N GLU A 178 -3.44 0.14 -21.16
CA GLU A 178 -3.94 -0.75 -20.10
C GLU A 178 -2.96 -0.86 -18.94
N LYS A 179 -1.68 -1.11 -19.22
CA LYS A 179 -0.62 -1.15 -18.20
C LYS A 179 -0.47 0.18 -17.47
N THR A 180 -0.75 1.30 -18.11
CA THR A 180 -0.66 2.63 -17.49
C THR A 180 -1.77 2.84 -16.47
N ILE A 181 -3.01 2.44 -16.81
CA ILE A 181 -4.14 2.51 -15.90
C ILE A 181 -3.91 1.61 -14.68
N ASP A 182 -3.50 0.36 -14.91
CA ASP A 182 -3.16 -0.57 -13.83
C ASP A 182 -2.00 -0.05 -12.96
N PHE A 183 -0.93 0.46 -13.57
CA PHE A 183 0.20 1.06 -12.86
C PHE A 183 -0.23 2.17 -11.89
N LEU A 184 -1.13 3.07 -12.34
CA LEU A 184 -1.65 4.16 -11.54
C LEU A 184 -2.63 3.68 -10.48
N ALA A 185 -3.53 2.74 -10.80
CA ALA A 185 -4.51 2.18 -9.87
C ALA A 185 -3.84 1.44 -8.69
N GLN A 186 -2.66 0.86 -8.90
CA GLN A 186 -1.87 0.22 -7.84
C GLN A 186 -1.16 1.22 -6.90
N ARG A 187 -1.18 2.53 -7.20
CA ARG A 187 -0.44 3.57 -6.44
C ARG A 187 -1.33 4.69 -5.91
N TYR A 188 -2.43 4.96 -6.61
CA TYR A 188 -3.28 6.11 -6.37
C TYR A 188 -4.75 5.69 -6.34
N ILE A 189 -5.56 6.50 -5.66
CA ILE A 189 -7.01 6.33 -5.64
C ILE A 189 -7.58 6.83 -6.98
N PRO A 190 -8.33 6.00 -7.74
CA PRO A 190 -9.06 6.48 -8.91
C PRO A 190 -10.18 7.42 -8.46
N ILE A 191 -10.20 8.65 -8.97
CA ILE A 191 -11.19 9.68 -8.57
C ILE A 191 -12.18 10.04 -9.70
N GLY A 192 -12.11 9.32 -10.81
CA GLY A 192 -13.08 9.38 -11.92
C GLY A 192 -12.42 9.72 -13.26
N ASN A 193 -13.26 10.03 -14.24
CA ASN A 193 -12.83 10.39 -15.58
C ASN A 193 -13.73 11.48 -16.17
N GLU A 194 -13.17 12.31 -17.05
CA GLU A 194 -13.89 13.36 -17.77
C GLU A 194 -13.12 13.78 -19.02
N ASN A 195 -13.80 14.03 -20.14
CA ASN A 195 -13.20 14.50 -21.40
C ASN A 195 -11.96 13.69 -21.83
N ASP A 196 -12.06 12.36 -21.78
CA ASP A 196 -10.98 11.41 -22.14
C ASP A 196 -9.71 11.53 -21.26
N VAL A 197 -9.85 12.10 -20.07
CA VAL A 197 -8.84 12.07 -19.01
C VAL A 197 -9.32 11.19 -17.86
N TYR A 198 -8.48 10.24 -17.45
CA TYR A 198 -8.68 9.49 -16.20
C TYR A 198 -7.85 10.12 -15.10
N TYR A 199 -8.45 10.27 -13.93
CA TYR A 199 -7.87 10.99 -12.80
C TYR A 199 -7.60 10.03 -11.64
N PHE A 200 -6.43 10.20 -11.04
CA PHE A 200 -5.96 9.46 -9.88
C PHE A 200 -5.35 10.46 -8.88
N ALA A 201 -5.46 10.18 -7.59
CA ALA A 201 -4.84 11.02 -6.57
C ALA A 201 -4.47 10.24 -5.30
N ASP A 202 -3.50 10.77 -4.58
CA ASP A 202 -3.28 10.50 -3.16
C ASP A 202 -3.34 11.85 -2.38
N ASN A 203 -2.70 11.92 -1.22
CA ASN A 203 -2.70 13.13 -0.41
C ASN A 203 -1.78 14.24 -0.95
N ASP A 204 -0.79 13.90 -1.79
CA ASP A 204 0.30 14.78 -2.21
C ASP A 204 0.31 15.04 -3.72
N VAL A 205 -0.23 14.12 -4.51
CA VAL A 205 -0.12 14.10 -5.97
C VAL A 205 -1.47 13.82 -6.63
N VAL A 206 -1.70 14.53 -7.72
CA VAL A 206 -2.73 14.20 -8.71
C VAL A 206 -2.05 13.72 -9.98
N ALA A 207 -2.52 12.59 -10.51
CA ALA A 207 -2.17 12.12 -11.84
C ALA A 207 -3.39 12.18 -12.78
N GLY A 208 -3.17 12.72 -13.97
CA GLY A 208 -4.11 12.67 -15.08
C GLY A 208 -3.50 11.90 -16.24
N VAL A 209 -4.25 10.96 -16.82
CA VAL A 209 -3.81 10.22 -18.00
C VAL A 209 -4.77 10.39 -19.16
N THR A 210 -4.22 10.66 -20.34
CA THR A 210 -4.97 10.85 -21.57
C THR A 210 -4.15 10.39 -22.78
N VAL A 211 -4.81 10.21 -23.92
CA VAL A 211 -4.17 10.03 -25.22
C VAL A 211 -4.40 11.29 -26.03
N ASP A 212 -3.38 12.13 -26.12
CA ASP A 212 -3.45 13.38 -26.87
C ASP A 212 -2.88 13.21 -28.28
N SER A 213 -3.46 13.91 -29.26
CA SER A 213 -3.05 13.81 -30.67
C SER A 213 -1.64 14.31 -30.97
N GLN A 214 -1.11 15.23 -30.15
CA GLN A 214 0.23 15.79 -30.27
C GLN A 214 1.21 15.10 -29.33
N LEU A 215 0.75 14.79 -28.11
CA LEU A 215 1.63 14.24 -27.09
C LEU A 215 1.75 12.72 -27.13
N GLY A 216 0.70 12.02 -27.58
CA GLY A 216 0.50 10.59 -27.39
C GLY A 216 -0.10 10.27 -26.02
N LEU A 217 0.00 9.00 -25.60
CA LEU A 217 -0.35 8.56 -24.26
C LEU A 217 0.54 9.28 -23.23
N THR A 218 -0.08 10.10 -22.39
CA THR A 218 0.62 10.98 -21.47
C THR A 218 0.02 10.85 -20.09
N VAL A 219 0.88 10.69 -19.08
CA VAL A 219 0.55 10.86 -17.68
C VAL A 219 1.13 12.18 -17.21
N LEU A 220 0.29 13.07 -16.69
CA LEU A 220 0.68 14.32 -16.07
C LEU A 220 0.50 14.22 -14.56
N TYR A 221 1.55 14.58 -13.82
CA TYR A 221 1.60 14.62 -12.37
C TYR A 221 1.69 16.07 -11.90
N LEU A 222 0.80 16.46 -11.00
CA LEU A 222 0.77 17.78 -10.36
C LEU A 222 0.72 17.61 -8.84
N GLU A 223 1.16 18.64 -8.11
CA GLU A 223 1.00 18.71 -6.66
C GLU A 223 -0.49 18.81 -6.30
N PHE A 224 -0.93 17.97 -5.36
CA PHE A 224 -2.23 18.14 -4.72
C PHE A 224 -2.11 19.25 -3.67
N THR A 225 -2.60 20.45 -3.98
CA THR A 225 -2.70 21.54 -2.99
C THR A 225 -4.16 21.72 -2.59
N GLU A 226 -4.47 21.62 -1.30
CA GLU A 226 -5.76 22.13 -0.81
C GLU A 226 -5.75 23.65 -0.97
N SER A 227 -6.64 24.21 -1.80
CA SER A 227 -6.67 25.66 -2.00
C SER A 227 -7.16 26.37 -0.73
N GLU A 228 -6.76 27.63 -0.54
CA GLU A 228 -7.18 28.46 0.62
C GLU A 228 -8.71 28.57 0.79
N ASN A 229 -9.50 28.29 -0.26
CA ASN A 229 -10.97 28.35 -0.26
C ASN A 229 -11.66 26.98 -0.30
N GLY A 230 -10.92 25.87 -0.15
CA GLY A 230 -11.45 24.50 -0.23
C GLY A 230 -10.63 23.60 -1.16
N ARG A 231 -11.13 22.38 -1.43
CA ARG A 231 -10.41 21.40 -2.28
C ARG A 231 -10.08 21.99 -3.66
N MET A 232 -8.83 21.83 -4.11
CA MET A 232 -8.46 22.08 -5.50
C MET A 232 -9.42 21.35 -6.43
N ASP A 233 -9.88 22.04 -7.47
CA ASP A 233 -10.55 21.37 -8.58
C ASP A 233 -9.48 20.65 -9.40
N VAL A 234 -9.21 19.42 -8.97
CA VAL A 234 -8.24 18.49 -9.56
C VAL A 234 -8.40 18.42 -11.08
N LYS A 235 -9.64 18.41 -11.57
CA LYS A 235 -9.93 18.29 -13.00
C LYS A 235 -9.50 19.54 -13.77
N VAL A 236 -9.79 20.72 -13.21
CA VAL A 236 -9.35 22.00 -13.78
C VAL A 236 -7.83 22.08 -13.79
N ALA A 237 -7.17 21.75 -12.67
CA ALA A 237 -5.72 21.80 -12.56
C ALA A 237 -5.02 20.89 -13.59
N ILE A 238 -5.47 19.64 -13.72
CA ILE A 238 -4.92 18.70 -14.71
C ILE A 238 -5.17 19.17 -16.13
N LYS A 239 -6.37 19.68 -16.43
CA LYS A 239 -6.68 20.23 -17.76
C LYS A 239 -5.76 21.39 -18.11
N ASP A 240 -5.61 22.37 -17.22
CA ASP A 240 -4.73 23.52 -17.41
C ASP A 240 -3.27 23.07 -17.56
N GLY A 241 -2.85 22.06 -16.79
CA GLY A 241 -1.53 21.45 -16.91
C GLY A 241 -1.29 20.80 -18.27
N PHE A 242 -2.27 20.09 -18.85
CA PHE A 242 -2.17 19.54 -20.20
C PHE A 242 -2.07 20.64 -21.26
N GLU A 243 -2.83 21.73 -21.14
CA GLU A 243 -2.71 22.88 -22.06
C GLU A 243 -1.33 23.53 -21.97
N LYS A 244 -0.80 23.72 -20.76
CA LYS A 244 0.58 24.20 -20.56
C LYS A 244 1.60 23.25 -21.18
N LEU A 245 1.47 21.95 -20.98
CA LEU A 245 2.38 20.94 -21.53
C LEU A 245 2.42 20.98 -23.07
N LYS A 246 1.26 21.05 -23.73
CA LYS A 246 1.15 21.15 -25.18
C LYS A 246 1.85 22.40 -25.74
N SER A 247 1.85 23.50 -25.00
CA SER A 247 2.54 24.73 -25.41
C SER A 247 4.07 24.66 -25.40
N LYS A 248 4.66 23.63 -24.78
CA LYS A 248 6.10 23.47 -24.55
C LYS A 248 6.78 22.42 -25.44
N ARG A 249 6.01 21.64 -26.21
CA ARG A 249 6.53 20.59 -27.08
C ARG A 249 6.81 21.09 -28.50
#